data_AF-A0A9D7CVU1-F1
#
_entry.id   AF-A0A9D7CVU1-F1
#
_cell.length_a   1.000
_cell.length_b   1.000
_cell.length_c   1.000
_cell.angle_alpha   90.00
_cell.angle_beta   90.00
_cell.angle_gamma   90.00
#
_symmetry.space_group_name_H-M   'P 1'
#
loop_
_entity.id
_entity.type
_entity.pdbx_description
1 polymer ?
#
loop_
_entity_poly.entity_id
_entity_poly.type
_entity_poly.pdbx_seq_one_letter_code
_entity_poly.pdbx_strand_id
1 'polypeptide(L)'
;MGKLIFSLIVLSGLVVACGTNALGESCDNIGESNGECDDGSVCSRDTNGEKRCLKICHSVTECPSGTRCGDLEGTTLDGCKKN
;
A
#
# COMPACT_ATOMS: atom_id res chain seq x y z
N MET A 1 -24.28 -51.73 9.79
CA MET A 1 -23.49 -51.26 8.64
C MET A 1 -24.06 -49.93 8.19
N GLY A 2 -23.30 -48.84 8.33
CA GLY A 2 -23.75 -47.50 7.97
C GLY A 2 -22.58 -46.53 8.04
N LYS A 3 -21.74 -46.57 7.00
CA LYS A 3 -20.60 -45.67 6.79
C LYS A 3 -21.14 -44.26 6.50
N LEU A 4 -21.13 -43.38 7.50
CA LEU A 4 -21.29 -41.94 7.26
C LEU A 4 -19.90 -41.33 7.09
N ILE A 5 -19.53 -41.36 5.82
CA ILE A 5 -18.52 -40.62 5.09
C ILE A 5 -18.13 -39.31 5.77
N PHE A 6 -16.84 -39.19 6.09
CA PHE A 6 -16.14 -37.97 6.47
C PHE A 6 -16.47 -36.83 5.49
N SER A 7 -17.32 -35.89 5.90
CA SER A 7 -17.46 -34.62 5.18
C SER A 7 -16.52 -33.60 5.81
N LEU A 8 -15.28 -33.62 5.33
CA LEU A 8 -14.27 -32.58 5.57
C LEU A 8 -14.70 -31.34 4.76
N ILE A 9 -15.59 -30.53 5.34
CA ILE A 9 -15.87 -29.18 4.83
C ILE A 9 -14.67 -28.33 5.26
N VAL A 10 -13.63 -28.34 4.42
CA VAL A 10 -12.50 -27.41 4.49
C VAL A 10 -13.02 -26.05 4.04
N LEU A 11 -13.61 -25.31 4.98
CA LEU A 11 -13.96 -23.90 4.82
C LEU A 11 -12.70 -23.06 5.07
N SER A 12 -11.68 -23.22 4.22
CA SER A 12 -10.50 -22.35 4.23
C SER A 12 -10.89 -21.05 3.54
N GLY A 13 -11.39 -20.10 4.33
CA GLY A 13 -11.68 -18.74 3.91
C GLY A 13 -10.47 -18.14 3.20
N LEU A 14 -10.63 -17.88 1.90
CA LEU A 14 -9.88 -16.83 1.24
C LEU A 14 -10.36 -15.51 1.85
N VAL A 15 -9.75 -15.12 2.96
CA VAL A 15 -9.63 -13.71 3.29
C VAL A 15 -8.74 -13.11 2.21
N VAL A 16 -9.37 -12.70 1.11
CA VAL A 16 -8.84 -11.61 0.28
C VAL A 16 -8.66 -10.47 1.26
N ALA A 17 -7.42 -10.23 1.68
CA ALA A 17 -7.05 -9.09 2.49
C ALA A 17 -7.32 -7.84 1.66
N CYS A 18 -8.57 -7.37 1.69
CA CYS A 18 -8.97 -6.06 1.24
C CYS A 18 -8.59 -5.08 2.37
N GLY A 19 -7.28 -4.99 2.61
CA GLY A 19 -6.68 -4.05 3.53
C GLY A 19 -5.83 -3.10 2.71
N THR A 20 -6.02 -1.80 2.92
CA THR A 20 -5.09 -0.78 2.43
C THR A 20 -3.76 -0.96 3.16
N ASN A 21 -2.65 -0.86 2.42
CA ASN A 21 -1.30 -0.87 2.95
C ASN A 21 -1.02 0.47 3.65
N ALA A 22 -0.43 0.40 4.83
CA ALA A 22 -0.09 1.60 5.59
C ALA A 22 1.07 2.37 4.97
N LEU A 23 1.27 3.61 5.42
CA LEU A 23 2.43 4.43 5.04
C LEU A 23 3.76 3.68 5.23
N GLY A 24 4.55 3.60 4.15
CA GLY A 24 5.83 2.92 4.12
C GLY A 24 5.76 1.41 3.92
N GLU A 25 4.57 0.81 3.92
CA GLU A 25 4.38 -0.59 3.51
C GLU A 25 4.53 -0.74 2.00
N SER A 26 4.85 -1.97 1.59
CA SER A 26 5.00 -2.34 0.20
C SER A 26 3.65 -2.26 -0.53
N CYS A 27 3.70 -1.92 -1.82
CA CYS A 27 2.55 -1.89 -2.69
C CYS A 27 2.95 -2.40 -4.09
N ASP A 28 1.97 -2.76 -4.90
CA ASP A 28 2.16 -3.37 -6.22
C ASP A 28 1.91 -2.39 -7.37
N ASN A 29 0.90 -1.52 -7.26
CA ASN A 29 0.42 -0.70 -8.38
C ASN A 29 0.81 0.77 -8.26
N ILE A 30 1.87 1.17 -8.96
CA ILE A 30 2.34 2.56 -9.01
C ILE A 30 1.20 3.51 -9.43
N GLY A 31 1.00 4.55 -8.63
CA GLY A 31 -0.02 5.57 -8.81
C GLY A 31 -1.37 5.22 -8.19
N GLU A 32 -1.55 4.02 -7.66
CA GLU A 32 -2.77 3.63 -6.97
C GLU A 32 -2.75 4.13 -5.51
N SER A 33 -3.80 4.84 -5.13
CA SER A 33 -4.09 5.25 -3.75
C SER A 33 -5.24 4.41 -3.22
N ASN A 34 -6.36 4.47 -3.92
CA ASN A 34 -7.63 3.95 -3.45
C ASN A 34 -7.66 2.41 -3.48
N GLY A 35 -7.71 1.77 -2.31
CA GLY A 35 -7.84 0.31 -2.19
C GLY A 35 -6.52 -0.45 -2.07
N GLU A 36 -5.39 0.20 -2.34
CA GLU A 36 -4.06 -0.38 -2.14
C GLU A 36 -3.27 0.32 -1.03
N CYS A 37 -3.37 1.64 -0.90
CA CYS A 37 -2.68 2.41 0.12
C CYS A 37 -3.70 3.12 1.03
N ASP A 38 -3.32 3.38 2.28
CA ASP A 38 -4.18 4.15 3.19
C ASP A 38 -4.51 5.54 2.62
N ASP A 39 -5.66 6.08 3.02
CA ASP A 39 -6.08 7.42 2.62
C ASP A 39 -4.98 8.47 2.86
N GLY A 40 -4.76 9.32 1.85
CA GLY A 40 -3.67 10.30 1.88
C GLY A 40 -2.30 9.75 1.52
N SER A 41 -2.24 8.53 0.97
CA SER A 41 -1.01 7.94 0.43
C SER A 41 -1.22 7.30 -0.93
N VAL A 42 -0.14 7.19 -1.71
CA VAL A 42 -0.14 6.62 -3.05
C VAL A 42 1.07 5.70 -3.19
N CYS A 43 0.87 4.58 -3.85
CA CYS A 43 1.95 3.67 -4.20
C CYS A 43 2.92 4.35 -5.18
N SER A 44 4.18 4.50 -4.78
CA SER A 44 5.24 5.03 -5.66
C SER A 44 6.58 4.40 -5.27
N ARG A 45 7.57 4.50 -6.17
CA ARG A 45 8.94 4.13 -5.81
C ARG A 45 9.55 5.09 -4.80
N ASP A 46 10.16 4.52 -3.77
CA ASP A 46 11.02 5.22 -2.82
C ASP A 46 12.42 5.46 -3.41
N THR A 47 13.34 6.02 -2.61
CA THR A 47 14.73 6.29 -3.03
C THR A 47 15.55 5.03 -3.28
N ASN A 48 15.14 3.89 -2.73
CA ASN A 48 15.80 2.60 -2.95
C ASN A 48 15.23 1.87 -4.19
N GLY A 49 14.22 2.44 -4.85
CA GLY A 49 13.53 1.84 -5.99
C GLY A 49 12.46 0.82 -5.59
N GLU A 50 12.14 0.71 -4.30
CA GLU A 50 11.09 -0.16 -3.80
C GLU A 50 9.73 0.53 -3.91
N LYS A 51 8.71 -0.23 -4.32
CA LYS A 51 7.34 0.27 -4.37
C LYS A 51 6.75 0.31 -2.97
N ARG A 52 6.41 1.50 -2.49
CA ARG A 52 5.85 1.70 -1.15
C ARG A 52 4.74 2.76 -1.17
N CYS A 53 3.82 2.67 -0.22
CA CYS A 53 2.82 3.71 -0.02
C CYS A 53 3.48 4.95 0.57
N LEU A 54 3.54 6.03 -0.22
CA LEU A 54 4.16 7.30 0.16
C LEU A 54 3.07 8.31 0.50
N LYS A 55 3.28 9.05 1.59
CA LYS A 55 2.38 10.11 2.04
C LYS A 55 2.33 11.22 0.99
N ILE A 56 1.13 11.61 0.56
CA ILE A 56 0.92 12.79 -0.29
C ILE A 56 1.29 14.06 0.52
N CYS A 57 1.94 15.02 -0.12
CA CYS A 57 2.29 16.30 0.48
C CYS A 57 2.10 17.44 -0.52
N HIS A 58 1.97 18.67 -0.01
CA HIS A 58 2.01 19.89 -0.81
C HIS A 58 3.22 20.77 -0.44
N SER A 59 3.80 20.54 0.73
CA SER A 59 4.97 21.23 1.25
C SER A 59 5.87 20.27 2.04
N VAL A 60 7.17 20.56 2.05
CA VAL A 60 8.18 19.82 2.84
C VAL A 60 7.86 19.76 4.33
N THR A 61 7.12 20.74 4.86
CA THR A 61 6.73 20.80 6.28
C THR A 61 5.73 19.72 6.69
N GLU A 62 5.04 19.11 5.72
CA GLU A 62 4.10 18.00 5.95
C GLU A 62 4.80 16.65 6.01
N CYS A 63 6.08 16.64 5.64
CA CYS A 63 6.90 15.46 5.57
C CYS A 63 7.78 15.33 6.83
N PRO A 64 8.06 14.09 7.27
CA PRO A 64 8.95 13.86 8.40
C PRO A 64 10.35 14.42 8.14
N SER A 65 11.06 14.80 9.21
CA SER A 65 12.42 15.34 9.11
C SER A 65 13.34 14.44 8.28
N GLY A 66 14.12 15.04 7.37
CA GLY A 66 15.02 14.30 6.48
C GLY A 66 14.35 13.74 5.21
N THR A 67 13.10 14.13 4.96
CA THR A 67 12.41 13.85 3.70
C THR A 67 12.07 15.16 2.97
N ARG A 68 11.95 15.08 1.64
CA ARG A 68 11.48 16.16 0.77
C ARG A 68 10.08 15.84 0.26
N CYS A 69 9.34 16.88 -0.11
CA CYS A 69 8.11 16.74 -0.88
C CYS A 69 8.45 16.83 -2.37
N GLY A 70 8.02 15.86 -3.18
CA GLY A 70 8.23 15.92 -4.63
C GLY A 70 7.55 14.80 -5.40
N ASP A 71 7.71 14.82 -6.72
CA ASP A 71 6.83 14.11 -7.64
C ASP A 71 6.77 12.60 -7.38
N LEU A 72 5.55 12.04 -7.31
CA LEU A 72 5.30 10.60 -7.23
C LEU A 72 5.17 9.99 -8.63
N GLU A 73 5.82 8.85 -8.83
CA GLU A 73 5.83 8.18 -10.13
C GLU A 73 4.41 7.76 -10.53
N GLY A 74 4.04 7.98 -11.79
CA GLY A 74 2.74 7.56 -12.31
C GLY A 74 1.56 8.42 -11.85
N THR A 75 1.82 9.57 -11.23
CA THR A 75 0.78 10.49 -10.74
C THR A 75 1.11 11.94 -11.07
N THR A 76 0.17 12.84 -10.80
CA THR A 76 0.38 14.30 -10.77
C THR A 76 0.50 14.83 -9.34
N LEU A 77 0.74 13.96 -8.36
CA LEU A 77 0.79 14.29 -6.94
C LEU A 77 2.23 14.27 -6.44
N ASP A 78 2.51 15.11 -5.46
CA ASP A 78 3.77 15.08 -4.72
C ASP A 78 3.62 14.22 -3.46
N GLY A 79 4.73 13.64 -3.03
CA GLY A 79 4.77 12.85 -1.80
C GLY A 79 6.11 12.90 -1.09
N CYS A 80 6.08 12.48 0.18
CA CYS A 80 7.23 12.52 1.06
C CYS A 80 8.23 11.42 0.70
N LYS A 81 9.41 11.82 0.21
CA LYS A 81 10.52 10.93 -0.18
C LYS A 81 11.75 11.27 0.63
N LYS A 82 12.57 10.27 0.99
CA LYS A 82 13.88 10.56 1.59
C LYS A 82 14.70 11.43 0.64
N ASN A 83 15.42 12.40 1.21
CA ASN A 83 16.26 13.30 0.43
C ASN A 83 17.57 12.63 0.02
#